data_AF-Q556C6-F1
#
_entry.id   AF-Q556C6-F1
#
_cell.length_a   1.000
_cell.length_b   1.000
_cell.length_c   1.000
_cell.angle_alpha   90.00
_cell.angle_beta   90.00
_cell.angle_gamma   90.00
#
_symmetry.space_group_name_H-M   'P 1'
#
loop_
_entity.id
_entity.type
_entity.pdbx_description
1 polymer ?
#
loop_
_entity_poly.entity_id
_entity_poly.type
_entity_poly.pdbx_seq_one_letter_code
_entity_poly.pdbx_strand_id
1 'polypeptide(L)'
;MNLKFYNLIFFISFLICCIHGQRYLPVEGGKCEKYIGDGDSGKRICNGYLANPDSVYVHNKTQQETLKDLRSLINLLELNNPSKECINPSNYKIMCAMMFPECIEINGTNIVKPITLPIYTCNSFCKEALVTCSVPNTIASCDGGTNLPIQLPYTPIEWVKYNLTIYGGVDDYRVNCTDPTLISDSGSSSEIEVGCVEPLIKRPTNDTKGDLEKGYFYVNSQCVINCPVTGMHPKSVWNQIFKINDVLSSISLACTLILLFTFGILNPKLNRFDKKNLFFIAGVFGMSVSGVLIAANGSEKTVCPTPERYAVNTDRVCVASGFLVHFSALFAILWWTIGLADVYYGIKFVGKKIKIKVRYYLLATLTISLAFTLVPLGTGQYQAGLSNVMCFLKDEIYQSMTFFVPLGICLTMGTILMILVMREIYVIVKSNSTSSSFSSSSSKSKSKSKSSDSISYLKLQVKPMLNIILFYFTFLYLFLFVRVINSRYQEYEDSAIPYMLCLAKGGGDSCRLKGPSAGSLGYFAYCLRIYGIYLFIISFLSSRTIKIWKESIILNNAFVTPIIKFIDSSFSNRFSSSKNTSTTQNSTLNNTESDTSKRGNSSAVSINLESRNYNTDDDDL
;
A
#
# COMPACT_ATOMS: atom_id res chain seq x y z
N MET A 1 -9.19 28.14 -62.56
CA MET A 1 -8.81 26.72 -62.36
C MET A 1 -7.30 26.51 -62.12
N ASN A 2 -6.42 27.49 -62.41
CA ASN A 2 -4.96 27.25 -62.42
C ASN A 2 -4.24 27.30 -61.05
N LEU A 3 -4.72 28.04 -60.06
CA LEU A 3 -3.99 28.19 -58.78
C LEU A 3 -3.89 26.88 -57.97
N LYS A 4 -4.90 26.00 -58.04
CA LYS A 4 -4.88 24.71 -57.34
C LYS A 4 -3.86 23.71 -57.93
N PHE A 5 -3.61 23.77 -59.24
CA PHE A 5 -2.65 22.88 -59.90
C PHE A 5 -1.20 23.28 -59.60
N TYR A 6 -0.89 24.58 -59.62
CA TYR A 6 0.45 25.06 -59.21
C TYR A 6 0.74 24.77 -57.74
N ASN A 7 -0.23 24.92 -56.84
CA ASN A 7 -0.05 24.56 -55.43
C ASN A 7 0.18 23.05 -55.25
N LEU A 8 -0.46 22.20 -56.06
CA LEU A 8 -0.21 20.75 -56.03
C LEU A 8 1.19 20.40 -56.52
N ILE A 9 1.66 20.98 -57.63
CA ILE A 9 3.02 20.75 -58.14
C ILE A 9 4.06 21.26 -57.15
N PHE A 10 3.87 22.46 -56.59
CA PHE A 10 4.77 23.01 -55.59
C PHE A 10 4.80 22.12 -54.33
N PHE A 11 3.65 21.64 -53.88
CA PHE A 11 3.55 20.73 -52.73
C PHE A 11 4.22 19.37 -52.99
N ILE A 12 4.07 18.80 -54.20
CA ILE A 12 4.74 17.56 -54.60
C ILE A 12 6.26 17.76 -54.72
N SER A 13 6.71 18.84 -55.36
CA SER A 13 8.13 19.16 -55.49
C SER A 13 8.76 19.44 -54.11
N PHE A 14 8.04 20.13 -53.24
CA PHE A 14 8.45 20.37 -51.85
C PHE A 14 8.51 19.07 -51.07
N LEU A 15 7.50 18.18 -51.20
CA LEU A 15 7.52 16.85 -50.59
C LEU A 15 8.68 16.00 -51.08
N ILE A 16 8.94 15.94 -52.39
CA ILE A 16 10.08 15.21 -52.96
C ILE A 16 11.39 15.78 -52.41
N CYS A 17 11.52 17.11 -52.35
CA CYS A 17 12.70 17.77 -51.79
C CYS A 17 12.84 17.52 -50.28
N CYS A 18 11.75 17.47 -49.52
CA CYS A 18 11.79 17.12 -48.09
C CYS A 18 12.07 15.64 -47.84
N ILE A 19 11.61 14.74 -48.72
CA ILE A 19 11.85 13.29 -48.62
C ILE A 19 13.31 12.96 -48.98
N HIS A 20 13.89 13.66 -49.96
CA HIS A 20 15.27 13.42 -50.43
C HIS A 20 16.29 14.38 -49.82
N GLY A 21 15.83 15.40 -49.08
CA GLY A 21 16.67 16.39 -48.43
C GLY A 21 17.45 15.75 -47.29
N GLN A 22 18.60 15.13 -47.62
CA GLN A 22 19.52 14.64 -46.61
C GLN A 22 20.19 15.83 -45.91
N ARG A 23 20.33 15.71 -44.59
CA ARG A 23 20.93 16.75 -43.75
C ARG A 23 22.44 16.79 -43.98
N TYR A 24 22.98 17.96 -44.30
CA TYR A 24 24.40 18.24 -44.11
C TYR A 24 24.70 18.17 -42.61
N LEU A 25 25.66 17.32 -42.21
CA LEU A 25 26.14 17.32 -40.84
C LEU A 25 27.35 18.25 -40.73
N PRO A 26 27.39 19.13 -39.70
CA PRO A 26 28.58 19.93 -39.43
C PRO A 26 29.73 19.01 -38.99
N VAL A 27 30.97 19.44 -39.24
CA VAL A 27 32.15 18.79 -38.70
C VAL A 27 32.25 19.12 -37.21
N GLU A 28 32.05 18.12 -36.35
CA GLU A 28 31.97 18.35 -34.90
C GLU A 28 33.35 18.51 -34.23
N GLY A 29 34.44 18.09 -34.88
CA GLY A 29 35.80 18.27 -34.37
C GLY A 29 36.22 17.25 -33.31
N GLY A 30 35.77 16.00 -33.43
CA GLY A 30 36.26 14.86 -32.64
C GLY A 30 37.71 14.44 -32.94
N LYS A 31 38.10 13.27 -32.43
CA LYS A 31 39.41 12.66 -32.64
C LYS A 31 39.25 11.16 -32.91
N CYS A 32 40.18 10.61 -33.67
CA CYS A 32 40.29 9.17 -33.83
C CYS A 32 41.16 8.63 -32.70
N GLU A 33 40.61 7.74 -31.90
CA GLU A 33 41.32 7.10 -30.80
C GLU A 33 41.21 5.59 -30.92
N LYS A 34 42.20 4.86 -30.41
CA LYS A 34 42.09 3.42 -30.26
C LYS A 34 41.00 3.08 -29.23
N TYR A 35 40.20 2.06 -29.51
CA TYR A 35 39.20 1.59 -28.55
C TYR A 35 39.88 1.12 -27.27
N ILE A 36 39.48 1.69 -26.13
CA ILE A 36 40.07 1.39 -24.82
C ILE A 36 39.78 -0.04 -24.33
N GLY A 37 38.87 -0.76 -24.99
CA GLY A 37 38.37 -2.06 -24.56
C GLY A 37 37.21 -1.96 -23.56
N ASP A 38 36.54 -3.07 -23.30
CA ASP A 38 35.34 -3.12 -22.44
C ASP A 38 35.62 -2.91 -20.93
N GLY A 39 36.87 -2.69 -20.53
CA GLY A 39 37.33 -2.55 -19.14
C GLY A 39 37.42 -3.88 -18.36
N ASP A 40 37.88 -3.80 -17.11
CA ASP A 40 38.26 -4.97 -16.27
C ASP A 40 37.10 -5.84 -15.77
N SER A 41 35.86 -5.51 -16.12
CA SER A 41 34.67 -6.23 -15.62
C SER A 41 34.49 -7.65 -16.19
N GLY A 42 35.41 -8.12 -17.05
CA GLY A 42 35.36 -9.45 -17.67
C GLY A 42 34.27 -9.66 -18.72
N LYS A 43 33.27 -8.77 -18.80
CA LYS A 43 32.23 -8.80 -19.84
C LYS A 43 32.73 -8.16 -21.12
N ARG A 44 32.83 -8.96 -22.19
CA ARG A 44 33.10 -8.46 -23.54
C ARG A 44 31.80 -7.91 -24.14
N ILE A 45 31.78 -6.62 -24.42
CA ILE A 45 30.63 -5.89 -24.95
C ILE A 45 30.88 -5.54 -26.42
N CYS A 46 31.96 -4.81 -26.71
CA CYS A 46 32.34 -4.41 -28.07
C CYS A 46 33.69 -4.95 -28.53
N ASN A 47 34.48 -5.57 -27.65
CA ASN A 47 35.72 -6.24 -28.06
C ASN A 47 35.42 -7.35 -29.09
N GLY A 48 35.85 -7.14 -30.34
CA GLY A 48 35.61 -8.05 -31.47
C GLY A 48 34.34 -7.74 -32.30
N TYR A 49 33.58 -6.69 -31.95
CA TYR A 49 32.37 -6.26 -32.64
C TYR A 49 32.46 -4.86 -33.28
N LEU A 50 33.65 -4.28 -33.32
CA LEU A 50 33.93 -3.00 -33.99
C LEU A 50 34.59 -3.26 -35.35
N ALA A 51 34.21 -2.49 -36.37
CA ALA A 51 34.81 -2.58 -37.70
C ALA A 51 36.32 -2.29 -37.66
N ASN A 52 36.71 -1.27 -36.89
CA ASN A 52 38.10 -0.84 -36.72
C ASN A 52 38.38 -0.47 -35.26
N PRO A 53 38.82 -1.43 -34.42
CA PRO A 53 39.10 -1.15 -33.01
C PRO A 53 40.32 -0.22 -32.79
N ASP A 54 41.17 -0.01 -33.80
CA ASP A 54 42.31 0.90 -33.71
C ASP A 54 41.93 2.36 -33.99
N SER A 55 40.73 2.64 -34.53
CA SER A 55 40.27 3.98 -34.89
C SER A 55 38.76 4.15 -34.70
N VAL A 56 38.34 4.52 -33.48
CA VAL A 56 36.96 4.90 -33.14
C VAL A 56 36.84 6.42 -32.97
N TYR A 57 35.69 6.97 -33.36
CA TYR A 57 35.46 8.41 -33.32
C TYR A 57 34.99 8.84 -31.92
N VAL A 58 35.75 9.73 -31.29
CA VAL A 58 35.48 10.25 -29.95
C VAL A 58 35.34 11.77 -30.04
N HIS A 59 34.18 12.30 -29.61
CA HIS A 59 33.90 13.73 -29.69
C HIS A 59 33.67 14.36 -28.31
N ASN A 60 32.42 14.50 -27.87
CA ASN A 60 32.07 15.22 -26.63
C ASN A 60 32.12 14.37 -25.36
N LYS A 61 32.05 13.05 -25.49
CA LYS A 61 32.06 12.09 -24.39
C LYS A 61 33.32 11.27 -24.43
N THR A 62 33.83 10.91 -23.27
CA THR A 62 34.91 9.92 -23.16
C THR A 62 34.41 8.54 -23.63
N GLN A 63 35.32 7.68 -24.08
CA GLN A 63 34.96 6.29 -24.42
C GLN A 63 34.35 5.54 -23.23
N GLN A 64 34.78 5.86 -21.99
CA GLN A 64 34.21 5.28 -20.77
C GLN A 64 32.75 5.69 -20.52
N GLU A 65 32.42 6.98 -20.74
CA GLU A 65 31.04 7.46 -20.66
C GLU A 65 30.17 6.82 -21.74
N THR A 66 30.70 6.72 -22.96
CA THR A 66 30.02 6.07 -24.09
C THR A 66 29.78 4.58 -23.82
N LEU A 67 30.75 3.89 -23.20
CA LEU A 67 30.59 2.50 -22.75
C LEU A 67 29.51 2.36 -21.67
N LYS A 68 29.42 3.33 -20.75
CA LYS A 68 28.35 3.35 -19.74
C LYS A 68 26.98 3.55 -20.37
N ASP A 69 26.86 4.43 -21.35
CA ASP A 69 25.63 4.65 -22.11
C ASP A 69 25.24 3.40 -22.90
N LEU A 70 26.21 2.74 -23.54
CA LEU A 70 25.99 1.49 -24.27
C LEU A 70 25.53 0.37 -23.32
N ARG A 71 26.16 0.19 -22.16
CA ARG A 71 25.70 -0.77 -21.14
C ARG A 71 24.28 -0.48 -20.71
N SER A 72 23.94 0.80 -20.55
CA SER A 72 22.59 1.21 -20.17
C SER A 72 21.58 0.88 -21.25
N LEU A 73 21.95 1.09 -22.52
CA LEU A 73 21.14 0.70 -23.67
C LEU A 73 20.95 -0.81 -23.73
N ILE A 74 22.03 -1.60 -23.63
CA ILE A 74 21.96 -3.06 -23.64
C ILE A 74 21.08 -3.57 -22.49
N ASN A 75 21.31 -3.12 -21.26
CA ASN A 75 20.49 -3.49 -20.10
C ASN A 75 19.01 -3.18 -20.35
N LEU A 76 18.71 -2.04 -20.95
CA LEU A 76 17.33 -1.65 -21.25
C LEU A 76 16.69 -2.52 -22.33
N LEU A 77 17.45 -2.90 -23.35
CA LEU A 77 16.99 -3.82 -24.39
C LEU A 77 16.76 -5.22 -23.82
N GLU A 78 17.68 -5.70 -22.99
CA GLU A 78 17.54 -6.96 -22.24
C GLU A 78 16.33 -6.95 -21.29
N LEU A 79 15.98 -5.79 -20.73
CA LEU A 79 14.79 -5.61 -19.90
C LEU A 79 13.49 -5.57 -20.72
N ASN A 80 13.49 -4.91 -21.88
CA ASN A 80 12.30 -4.76 -22.72
C ASN A 80 11.93 -6.03 -23.49
N ASN A 81 12.92 -6.75 -24.02
CA ASN A 81 12.69 -8.02 -24.70
C ASN A 81 13.83 -9.00 -24.42
N PRO A 82 13.63 -9.95 -23.51
CA PRO A 82 14.64 -10.93 -23.14
C PRO A 82 14.68 -12.11 -24.14
N SER A 83 14.14 -11.96 -25.34
CA SER A 83 14.28 -12.95 -26.38
C SER A 83 15.77 -13.17 -26.67
N LYS A 84 16.17 -14.43 -26.82
CA LYS A 84 17.51 -14.77 -27.31
C LYS A 84 17.81 -14.13 -28.66
N GLU A 85 16.77 -13.75 -29.40
CA GLU A 85 16.85 -13.06 -30.68
C GLU A 85 17.36 -11.62 -30.54
N CYS A 86 16.97 -10.88 -29.49
CA CYS A 86 17.52 -9.55 -29.23
C CYS A 86 19.00 -9.62 -28.84
N ILE A 87 19.36 -10.61 -28.01
CA ILE A 87 20.72 -10.81 -27.47
C ILE A 87 21.54 -11.67 -28.45
N ASN A 88 21.57 -11.28 -29.73
CA ASN A 88 22.33 -11.96 -30.76
C ASN A 88 23.61 -11.18 -31.11
N PRO A 89 24.70 -11.82 -31.56
CA PRO A 89 25.94 -11.13 -31.93
C PRO A 89 25.75 -10.00 -32.96
N SER A 90 24.77 -10.13 -33.86
CA SER A 90 24.45 -9.11 -34.88
C SER A 90 23.99 -7.79 -34.24
N ASN A 91 23.07 -7.85 -33.29
CA ASN A 91 22.54 -6.68 -32.60
C ASN A 91 23.63 -6.01 -31.73
N TYR A 92 24.54 -6.80 -31.14
CA TYR A 92 25.71 -6.22 -30.45
C TYR A 92 26.64 -5.51 -31.43
N LYS A 93 26.93 -6.07 -32.62
CA LYS A 93 27.69 -5.37 -33.67
C LYS A 93 27.01 -4.05 -34.05
N ILE A 94 25.70 -4.07 -34.26
CA ILE A 94 24.93 -2.87 -34.60
C ILE A 94 25.04 -1.82 -33.48
N MET A 95 24.80 -2.20 -32.22
CA MET A 95 24.88 -1.26 -31.10
C MET A 95 26.30 -0.74 -30.86
N CYS A 96 27.32 -1.59 -30.98
CA CYS A 96 28.71 -1.20 -30.85
C CYS A 96 29.15 -0.27 -31.97
N ALA A 97 28.79 -0.56 -33.23
CA ALA A 97 29.07 0.32 -34.37
C ALA A 97 28.29 1.64 -34.29
N MET A 98 27.10 1.64 -33.69
CA MET A 98 26.33 2.86 -33.44
C MET A 98 27.00 3.75 -32.37
N MET A 99 27.42 3.16 -31.25
CA MET A 99 27.99 3.90 -30.12
C MET A 99 29.47 4.27 -30.31
N PHE A 100 30.22 3.45 -31.04
CA PHE A 100 31.63 3.66 -31.39
C PHE A 100 31.78 3.62 -32.92
N PRO A 101 31.32 4.67 -33.63
CA PRO A 101 31.46 4.74 -35.07
C PRO A 101 32.96 4.74 -35.44
N GLU A 102 33.28 4.11 -36.57
CA GLU A 102 34.64 4.12 -37.11
C GLU A 102 35.06 5.57 -37.43
N CYS A 103 36.34 5.87 -37.26
CA CYS A 103 36.88 7.21 -37.49
C CYS A 103 37.78 7.26 -38.72
N ILE A 104 37.50 8.19 -39.62
CA ILE A 104 38.34 8.50 -40.78
C ILE A 104 39.11 9.79 -40.51
N GLU A 105 40.44 9.74 -40.62
CA GLU A 105 41.30 10.92 -40.66
C GLU A 105 41.54 11.34 -42.12
N ILE A 106 41.13 12.56 -42.48
CA ILE A 106 41.36 13.09 -43.82
C ILE A 106 42.59 13.99 -43.79
N ASN A 107 43.71 13.43 -44.27
CA ASN A 107 44.98 14.12 -44.45
C ASN A 107 45.21 14.32 -45.97
N GLY A 108 44.91 15.51 -46.49
CA GLY A 108 45.05 15.82 -47.91
C GLY A 108 45.83 17.10 -48.16
N THR A 109 46.49 17.22 -49.32
CA THR A 109 47.31 18.39 -49.70
C THR A 109 46.52 19.71 -49.74
N ASN A 110 45.20 19.64 -49.95
CA ASN A 110 44.33 20.81 -50.02
C ASN A 110 43.67 21.15 -48.67
N ILE A 111 43.81 20.28 -47.66
CA ILE A 111 43.14 20.44 -46.38
C ILE A 111 44.07 21.17 -45.42
N VAL A 112 43.65 22.35 -44.97
CA VAL A 112 44.47 23.27 -44.15
C VAL A 112 44.74 22.70 -42.75
N LYS A 113 43.84 21.86 -42.23
CA LYS A 113 43.95 21.22 -40.92
C LYS A 113 43.40 19.80 -40.97
N PRO A 114 44.09 18.78 -40.42
CA PRO A 114 43.55 17.41 -40.38
C PRO A 114 42.17 17.40 -39.72
N ILE A 115 41.24 16.69 -40.35
CA ILE A 115 39.84 16.58 -39.92
C ILE A 115 39.54 15.11 -39.66
N THR A 116 38.76 14.85 -38.64
CA THR A 116 38.24 13.53 -38.32
C THR A 116 36.73 13.49 -38.56
N LEU A 117 36.26 12.44 -39.22
CA LEU A 117 34.83 12.24 -39.49
C LEU A 117 34.39 10.85 -39.00
N PRO A 118 33.21 10.73 -38.37
CA PRO A 118 32.63 9.43 -38.01
C PRO A 118 31.98 8.74 -39.22
N ILE A 119 32.14 7.43 -39.31
CA ILE A 119 31.35 6.55 -40.18
C ILE A 119 30.18 6.00 -39.36
N TYR A 120 29.00 6.56 -39.56
CA TYR A 120 27.80 6.13 -38.83
C TYR A 120 27.25 4.80 -39.34
N THR A 121 26.56 4.05 -38.48
CA THR A 121 25.82 2.83 -38.87
C THR A 121 24.58 3.18 -39.70
N CYS A 122 24.27 2.37 -40.72
CA CYS A 122 23.09 2.61 -41.57
C CYS A 122 21.76 2.44 -40.80
N ASN A 123 20.75 3.25 -41.16
CA ASN A 123 19.43 3.33 -40.54
C ASN A 123 18.66 2.01 -40.62
N SER A 124 18.84 1.25 -41.71
CA SER A 124 18.23 -0.07 -41.90
C SER A 124 18.58 -1.03 -40.77
N PHE A 125 19.87 -1.12 -40.40
CA PHE A 125 20.35 -2.01 -39.33
C PHE A 125 19.88 -1.55 -37.95
N CYS A 126 19.86 -0.25 -37.70
CA CYS A 126 19.29 0.28 -36.46
C CYS A 126 17.81 -0.11 -36.33
N LYS A 127 17.01 0.05 -37.39
CA LYS A 127 15.59 -0.34 -37.39
C LYS A 127 15.41 -1.84 -37.21
N GLU A 128 16.24 -2.65 -37.87
CA GLU A 128 16.23 -4.11 -37.71
C GLU A 128 16.52 -4.52 -36.26
N ALA A 129 17.52 -3.91 -35.61
CA ALA A 129 17.82 -4.17 -34.21
C ALA A 129 16.66 -3.76 -33.29
N LEU A 130 16.04 -2.59 -33.50
CA LEU A 130 14.88 -2.15 -32.71
C LEU A 130 13.66 -3.08 -32.89
N VAL A 131 13.41 -3.56 -34.12
CA VAL A 131 12.31 -4.51 -34.40
C VAL A 131 12.59 -5.86 -33.75
N THR A 132 13.81 -6.40 -33.90
CA THR A 132 14.23 -7.67 -33.30
C THR A 132 14.13 -7.62 -31.78
N CYS A 133 14.54 -6.50 -31.18
CA CYS A 133 14.41 -6.25 -29.74
C CYS A 133 13.02 -5.75 -29.32
N SER A 134 12.04 -5.69 -30.22
CA SER A 134 10.66 -5.24 -29.96
C SER A 134 10.58 -3.89 -29.21
N VAL A 135 11.50 -2.98 -29.51
CA VAL A 135 11.54 -1.65 -28.90
C VAL A 135 10.55 -0.75 -29.64
N PRO A 136 9.52 -0.21 -28.97
CA PRO A 136 8.61 0.71 -29.63
C PRO A 136 9.33 2.03 -29.98
N ASN A 137 8.98 2.61 -31.12
CA ASN A 137 9.53 3.90 -31.60
C ASN A 137 9.30 5.08 -30.62
N THR A 138 8.42 4.91 -29.64
CA THR A 138 8.17 5.87 -28.56
C THR A 138 9.27 5.88 -27.49
N ILE A 139 10.10 4.83 -27.42
CA ILE A 139 11.21 4.71 -26.47
C ILE A 139 12.55 5.07 -27.14
N ALA A 140 12.74 4.67 -28.39
CA ALA A 140 13.98 4.89 -29.15
C ALA A 140 13.69 5.14 -30.64
N SER A 141 14.50 5.96 -31.31
CA SER A 141 14.40 6.18 -32.76
C SER A 141 15.77 6.31 -33.40
N CYS A 142 15.92 5.71 -34.58
CA CYS A 142 17.12 5.73 -35.39
C CYS A 142 17.41 7.09 -36.06
N ASP A 143 16.44 8.02 -36.04
CA ASP A 143 16.54 9.31 -36.73
C ASP A 143 17.23 10.41 -35.88
N GLY A 144 17.75 10.08 -34.70
CA GLY A 144 18.49 11.02 -33.83
C GLY A 144 17.60 12.05 -33.10
N GLY A 145 16.38 11.67 -32.71
CA GLY A 145 15.45 12.56 -32.01
C GLY A 145 15.89 12.89 -30.58
N THR A 146 15.78 14.17 -30.17
CA THR A 146 16.19 14.65 -28.84
C THR A 146 15.19 14.37 -27.72
N ASN A 147 13.93 14.09 -28.04
CA ASN A 147 12.82 14.01 -27.07
C ASN A 147 12.44 12.59 -26.64
N LEU A 148 13.30 11.60 -26.92
CA LEU A 148 13.03 10.22 -26.56
C LEU A 148 13.71 9.84 -25.24
N PRO A 149 13.13 8.90 -24.46
CA PRO A 149 13.75 8.40 -23.24
C PRO A 149 15.16 7.85 -23.46
N ILE A 150 15.39 7.25 -24.62
CA ILE A 150 16.69 6.83 -25.14
C ILE A 150 17.06 7.72 -26.32
N GLN A 151 18.16 8.45 -26.20
CA GLN A 151 18.76 9.16 -27.32
C GLN A 151 19.75 8.24 -28.01
N LEU A 152 19.36 7.70 -29.17
CA LEU A 152 20.28 6.98 -30.04
C LEU A 152 21.06 7.97 -30.92
N PRO A 153 22.32 7.64 -31.30
CA PRO A 153 23.04 8.42 -32.29
C PRO A 153 22.29 8.42 -33.62
N TYR A 154 22.45 9.48 -34.40
CA TYR A 154 21.86 9.60 -35.73
C TYR A 154 22.38 8.47 -36.64
N THR A 155 21.48 7.82 -37.37
CA THR A 155 21.83 6.79 -38.37
C THR A 155 21.33 7.22 -39.75
N PRO A 156 22.23 7.46 -40.72
CA PRO A 156 21.85 7.84 -42.09
C PRO A 156 21.28 6.65 -42.86
N ILE A 157 20.54 6.92 -43.95
CA ILE A 157 19.97 5.85 -44.78
C ILE A 157 21.07 5.09 -45.53
N GLU A 158 21.99 5.81 -46.19
CA GLU A 158 23.09 5.22 -46.99
C GLU A 158 24.43 5.94 -46.81
N TRP A 159 24.42 7.26 -46.66
CA TRP A 159 25.63 8.07 -46.55
C TRP A 159 25.33 9.40 -45.85
N VAL A 160 26.38 10.08 -45.40
CA VAL A 160 26.34 11.44 -44.84
C VAL A 160 27.16 12.38 -45.73
N LYS A 161 26.65 13.60 -45.91
CA LYS A 161 27.35 14.69 -46.58
C LYS A 161 27.96 15.65 -45.58
N TYR A 162 29.23 15.97 -45.79
CA TYR A 162 29.99 16.98 -45.06
C TYR A 162 30.45 18.08 -45.99
N ASN A 163 30.28 19.33 -45.58
CA ASN A 163 30.86 20.47 -46.26
C ASN A 163 32.24 20.76 -45.70
N LEU A 164 33.30 20.40 -46.44
CA LEU A 164 34.68 20.58 -46.01
C LEU A 164 35.32 21.88 -46.54
N THR A 165 34.55 22.76 -47.19
CA THR A 165 35.07 23.99 -47.83
C THR A 165 35.80 24.89 -46.83
N ILE A 166 35.30 25.00 -45.60
CA ILE A 166 35.93 25.81 -44.53
C ILE A 166 37.31 25.29 -44.11
N TYR A 167 37.63 24.04 -44.47
CA TYR A 167 38.92 23.41 -44.21
C TYR A 167 39.77 23.24 -45.47
N GLY A 168 39.33 23.79 -46.62
CA GLY A 168 40.00 23.64 -47.92
C GLY A 168 39.63 22.36 -48.70
N GLY A 169 38.65 21.59 -48.20
CA GLY A 169 38.14 20.39 -48.87
C GLY A 169 36.98 20.67 -49.84
N VAL A 170 36.38 19.59 -50.35
CA VAL A 170 35.19 19.63 -51.22
C VAL A 170 33.90 19.92 -50.42
N ASP A 171 32.93 20.57 -51.05
CA ASP A 171 31.64 20.94 -50.45
C ASP A 171 30.66 19.77 -50.30
N ASP A 172 30.82 18.71 -51.10
CA ASP A 172 29.98 17.50 -51.11
C ASP A 172 30.76 16.23 -50.73
N TYR A 173 31.57 16.27 -49.66
CA TYR A 173 32.30 15.08 -49.21
C TYR A 173 31.33 14.04 -48.63
N ARG A 174 31.27 12.86 -49.23
CA ARG A 174 30.34 11.78 -48.83
C ARG A 174 31.07 10.69 -48.06
N VAL A 175 30.51 10.32 -46.92
CA VAL A 175 30.92 9.16 -46.13
C VAL A 175 29.78 8.15 -46.14
N ASN A 176 30.03 6.98 -46.71
CA ASN A 176 29.06 5.88 -46.71
C ASN A 176 28.86 5.37 -45.27
N CYS A 177 27.65 4.96 -44.92
CA CYS A 177 27.40 4.36 -43.62
C CYS A 177 28.02 2.96 -43.52
N THR A 178 28.38 2.55 -42.31
CA THR A 178 28.94 1.22 -42.04
C THR A 178 27.83 0.17 -42.06
N ASP A 179 28.09 -0.94 -42.75
CA ASP A 179 27.31 -2.16 -42.68
C ASP A 179 27.89 -3.08 -41.58
N PRO A 180 27.21 -3.24 -40.42
CA PRO A 180 27.70 -4.07 -39.32
C PRO A 180 27.79 -5.56 -39.67
N THR A 181 27.11 -6.03 -40.71
CA THR A 181 27.16 -7.43 -41.14
C THR A 181 28.52 -7.82 -41.73
N LEU A 182 29.30 -6.84 -42.20
CA LEU A 182 30.65 -7.04 -42.70
C LEU A 182 31.71 -7.14 -41.59
N ILE A 183 31.35 -6.81 -40.35
CA ILE A 183 32.24 -6.93 -39.19
C ILE A 183 32.42 -8.43 -38.88
N SER A 184 33.66 -8.91 -38.92
CA SER A 184 33.98 -10.32 -38.69
C SER A 184 33.55 -10.80 -37.30
N ASP A 185 33.04 -12.04 -37.20
CA ASP A 185 32.70 -12.71 -35.93
C ASP A 185 33.96 -13.14 -35.13
N SER A 186 34.91 -12.24 -34.97
CA SER A 186 36.12 -12.49 -34.17
C SER A 186 35.82 -12.53 -32.66
N GLY A 187 34.67 -12.01 -32.25
CA GLY A 187 34.16 -12.16 -30.89
C GLY A 187 33.87 -13.62 -30.55
N SER A 188 34.45 -14.14 -29.47
CA SER A 188 34.02 -15.43 -28.92
C SER A 188 32.53 -15.34 -28.59
N SER A 189 31.72 -16.25 -29.13
CA SER A 189 30.30 -16.40 -28.81
C SER A 189 30.05 -16.86 -27.36
N SER A 190 30.98 -16.59 -26.43
CA SER A 190 30.79 -16.82 -25.00
C SER A 190 29.47 -16.17 -24.63
N GLU A 191 28.50 -16.99 -24.21
CA GLU A 191 27.14 -16.56 -23.90
C GLU A 191 27.22 -15.30 -23.04
N ILE A 192 26.70 -14.19 -23.58
CA ILE A 192 26.64 -12.94 -22.85
C ILE A 192 25.74 -13.22 -21.66
N GLU A 193 26.34 -13.30 -20.47
CA GLU A 193 25.58 -13.57 -19.27
C GLU A 193 24.72 -12.34 -18.96
N VAL A 194 23.45 -12.43 -19.34
CA VAL A 194 22.38 -11.50 -18.96
C VAL A 194 22.40 -11.41 -17.44
N GLY A 195 22.79 -10.24 -16.97
CA GLY A 195 22.83 -9.91 -15.55
C GLY A 195 21.57 -9.15 -15.17
N CYS A 196 21.02 -9.42 -14.01
CA CYS A 196 19.95 -8.58 -13.47
C CYS A 196 20.56 -7.38 -12.77
N VAL A 197 20.10 -6.18 -13.10
CA VAL A 197 20.52 -4.97 -12.42
C VAL A 197 19.91 -4.93 -11.02
N GLU A 198 20.71 -4.68 -9.99
CA GLU A 198 20.21 -4.50 -8.62
C GLU A 198 19.13 -3.38 -8.59
N PRO A 199 17.97 -3.58 -7.94
CA PRO A 199 17.64 -4.64 -6.97
C PRO A 199 16.94 -5.87 -7.54
N LEU A 200 16.91 -6.05 -8.86
CA LEU A 200 16.31 -7.23 -9.49
C LEU A 200 17.16 -8.48 -9.23
N ILE A 201 16.50 -9.62 -9.06
CA ILE A 201 17.15 -10.89 -8.75
C ILE A 201 17.10 -11.79 -9.98
N LYS A 202 18.22 -12.42 -10.31
CA LYS A 202 18.30 -13.38 -11.42
C LYS A 202 17.63 -14.70 -11.04
N ARG A 203 16.64 -15.09 -11.82
CA ARG A 203 15.93 -16.37 -11.74
C ARG A 203 15.56 -16.86 -13.14
N PRO A 204 16.42 -17.66 -13.80
CA PRO A 204 16.12 -18.21 -15.11
C PRO A 204 14.91 -19.14 -15.04
N THR A 205 14.00 -19.04 -16.01
CA THR A 205 12.84 -19.94 -16.11
C THR A 205 12.53 -20.27 -17.56
N ASN A 206 11.99 -21.46 -17.78
CA ASN A 206 11.40 -21.87 -19.06
C ASN A 206 9.86 -21.70 -19.05
N ASP A 207 9.26 -21.45 -17.89
CA ASP A 207 7.82 -21.34 -17.70
C ASP A 207 7.48 -20.12 -16.84
N THR A 208 7.51 -18.94 -17.48
CA THR A 208 7.19 -17.66 -16.84
C THR A 208 5.77 -17.62 -16.27
N LYS A 209 4.83 -18.35 -16.89
CA LYS A 209 3.43 -18.40 -16.44
C LYS A 209 3.30 -19.22 -15.16
N GLY A 210 3.88 -20.42 -15.12
CA GLY A 210 3.87 -21.26 -13.91
C GLY A 210 4.64 -20.64 -12.75
N ASP A 211 5.70 -19.88 -13.02
CA ASP A 211 6.42 -19.16 -11.97
C ASP A 211 5.65 -17.90 -11.50
N LEU A 212 4.90 -17.22 -12.37
CA LEU A 212 3.98 -16.16 -11.94
C LEU A 212 2.93 -16.69 -10.95
N GLU A 213 2.43 -17.91 -11.15
CA GLU A 213 1.52 -18.59 -10.20
C GLU A 213 2.19 -18.95 -8.86
N LYS A 214 3.52 -19.12 -8.84
CA LYS A 214 4.32 -19.32 -7.62
C LYS A 214 4.74 -18.01 -6.94
N GLY A 215 4.31 -16.87 -7.48
CA GLY A 215 4.54 -15.53 -6.91
C GLY A 215 5.81 -14.84 -7.40
N TYR A 216 6.39 -15.27 -8.53
CA TYR A 216 7.53 -14.60 -9.16
C TYR A 216 7.05 -13.52 -10.13
N PHE A 217 7.40 -12.26 -9.86
CA PHE A 217 7.05 -11.14 -10.73
C PHE A 217 8.23 -10.80 -11.62
N TYR A 218 8.19 -11.36 -12.83
CA TYR A 218 9.21 -11.14 -13.86
C TYR A 218 9.09 -9.75 -14.46
N VAL A 219 10.22 -9.05 -14.52
CA VAL A 219 10.38 -7.86 -15.37
C VAL A 219 10.75 -8.27 -16.79
N ASN A 220 11.58 -9.29 -16.91
CA ASN A 220 11.97 -9.94 -18.17
C ASN A 220 12.06 -11.46 -17.92
N SER A 221 12.56 -12.30 -18.84
CA SER A 221 12.49 -13.78 -18.70
C SER A 221 13.44 -14.35 -17.65
N GLN A 222 14.34 -13.52 -17.10
CA GLN A 222 15.39 -13.95 -16.18
C GLN A 222 15.48 -13.11 -14.91
N CYS A 223 14.84 -11.96 -14.83
CA CYS A 223 14.95 -11.03 -13.72
C CYS A 223 13.58 -10.84 -13.06
N VAL A 224 13.54 -11.08 -11.76
CA VAL A 224 12.34 -10.90 -10.94
C VAL A 224 12.48 -9.71 -10.01
N ILE A 225 11.36 -9.07 -9.72
CA ILE A 225 11.25 -8.02 -8.70
C ILE A 225 11.45 -8.67 -7.34
N ASN A 226 12.28 -8.05 -6.51
CA ASN A 226 12.51 -8.52 -5.15
C ASN A 226 11.28 -8.33 -4.24
N CYS A 227 11.23 -9.12 -3.16
CA CYS A 227 10.20 -9.09 -2.13
C CYS A 227 10.84 -8.80 -0.77
N PRO A 228 10.43 -7.73 -0.05
CA PRO A 228 9.52 -6.69 -0.50
C PRO A 228 10.14 -5.80 -1.60
N VAL A 229 9.33 -5.07 -2.37
CA VAL A 229 9.83 -4.19 -3.44
C VAL A 229 10.68 -3.05 -2.84
N THR A 230 12.01 -3.15 -2.90
CA THR A 230 12.90 -2.10 -2.37
C THR A 230 12.92 -0.85 -3.27
N GLY A 231 12.53 -1.01 -4.54
CA GLY A 231 12.31 0.09 -5.47
C GLY A 231 11.18 1.03 -5.04
N MET A 232 10.15 0.52 -4.35
CA MET A 232 9.05 1.37 -3.85
C MET A 232 9.47 2.09 -2.56
N HIS A 233 9.98 1.33 -1.57
CA HIS A 233 10.45 1.87 -0.30
C HIS A 233 11.74 1.17 0.14
N PRO A 234 12.70 1.86 0.78
CA PRO A 234 13.87 1.21 1.37
C PRO A 234 13.48 0.08 2.32
N LYS A 235 14.32 -0.97 2.41
CA LYS A 235 14.09 -2.12 3.30
C LYS A 235 13.85 -1.72 4.76
N SER A 236 14.50 -0.64 5.23
CA SER A 236 14.29 -0.09 6.58
C SER A 236 12.85 0.35 6.84
N VAL A 237 12.18 0.94 5.83
CA VAL A 237 10.78 1.38 5.92
C VAL A 237 9.84 0.19 5.96
N TRP A 238 10.07 -0.81 5.09
CA TRP A 238 9.32 -2.06 5.12
C TRP A 238 9.44 -2.76 6.48
N ASN A 239 10.65 -2.83 7.04
CA ASN A 239 10.88 -3.39 8.37
C ASN A 239 10.13 -2.62 9.48
N GLN A 240 10.00 -1.30 9.37
CA GLN A 240 9.19 -0.51 10.31
C GLN A 240 7.70 -0.83 10.17
N ILE A 241 7.19 -0.92 8.94
CA ILE A 241 5.78 -1.26 8.68
C ILE A 241 5.45 -2.66 9.23
N PHE A 242 6.31 -3.66 8.99
CA PHE A 242 6.14 -5.00 9.53
C PHE A 242 6.17 -5.01 11.06
N LYS A 243 7.13 -4.31 11.69
CA LYS A 243 7.20 -4.20 13.16
C LYS A 243 5.96 -3.55 13.76
N ILE A 244 5.44 -2.48 13.15
CA ILE A 244 4.19 -1.83 13.61
C ILE A 244 3.02 -2.82 13.52
N ASN A 245 2.90 -3.54 12.41
CA ASN A 245 1.87 -4.56 12.22
C ASN A 245 1.97 -5.68 13.27
N ASP A 246 3.18 -6.17 13.57
CA ASP A 246 3.43 -7.25 14.54
C ASP A 246 3.08 -6.82 15.97
N VAL A 247 3.55 -5.64 16.39
CA VAL A 247 3.31 -5.07 17.73
C VAL A 247 1.82 -4.80 17.93
N LEU A 248 1.17 -4.14 16.98
CA LEU A 248 -0.26 -3.82 17.09
C LEU A 248 -1.10 -5.10 17.11
N SER A 249 -0.80 -6.10 16.28
CA SER A 249 -1.51 -7.38 16.28
C SER A 249 -1.40 -8.08 17.63
N SER A 250 -0.21 -8.09 18.23
CA SER A 250 0.05 -8.73 19.52
C SER A 250 -0.70 -8.04 20.67
N ILE A 251 -0.63 -6.71 20.75
CA ILE A 251 -1.36 -5.93 21.77
C ILE A 251 -2.88 -6.10 21.56
N SER A 252 -3.34 -6.00 20.32
CA SER A 252 -4.75 -6.17 19.97
C SER A 252 -5.28 -7.57 20.30
N LEU A 253 -4.46 -8.62 20.12
CA LEU A 253 -4.78 -9.98 20.54
C LEU A 253 -4.91 -10.08 22.06
N ALA A 254 -3.94 -9.57 22.82
CA ALA A 254 -3.98 -9.58 24.27
C ALA A 254 -5.21 -8.83 24.81
N CYS A 255 -5.48 -7.64 24.28
CA CYS A 255 -6.65 -6.83 24.58
C CYS A 255 -7.95 -7.58 24.32
N THR A 256 -8.12 -8.18 23.15
CA THR A 256 -9.34 -8.93 22.80
C THR A 256 -9.50 -10.20 23.61
N LEU A 257 -8.41 -10.92 23.90
CA LEU A 257 -8.43 -12.10 24.76
C LEU A 257 -8.92 -11.75 26.17
N ILE A 258 -8.42 -10.65 26.76
CA ILE A 258 -8.89 -10.16 28.07
C ILE A 258 -10.38 -9.82 28.02
N LEU A 259 -10.87 -9.21 26.94
CA LEU A 259 -12.28 -8.89 26.78
C LEU A 259 -13.17 -10.12 26.60
N LEU A 260 -12.74 -11.10 25.80
CA LEU A 260 -13.44 -12.38 25.65
C LEU A 260 -13.54 -13.11 27.00
N PHE A 261 -12.44 -13.14 27.76
CA PHE A 261 -12.43 -13.71 29.10
C PHE A 261 -13.37 -12.95 30.05
N THR A 262 -13.29 -11.61 30.04
CA THR A 262 -14.10 -10.76 30.91
C THR A 262 -15.60 -10.87 30.62
N PHE A 263 -16.00 -10.77 29.36
CA PHE A 263 -17.42 -10.75 28.97
C PHE A 263 -17.99 -12.12 28.68
N GLY A 264 -17.17 -13.12 28.37
CA GLY A 264 -17.63 -14.48 28.06
C GLY A 264 -17.60 -15.42 29.27
N ILE A 265 -16.54 -15.34 30.08
CA ILE A 265 -16.30 -16.30 31.18
C ILE A 265 -16.58 -15.66 32.55
N LEU A 266 -16.05 -14.46 32.82
CA LEU A 266 -16.18 -13.84 34.14
C LEU A 266 -17.54 -13.20 34.40
N ASN A 267 -18.32 -12.85 33.37
CA ASN A 267 -19.61 -12.20 33.54
C ASN A 267 -20.74 -13.24 33.72
N PRO A 268 -21.23 -13.48 34.95
CA PRO A 268 -22.25 -14.51 35.19
C PRO A 268 -23.63 -14.14 34.60
N LYS A 269 -23.89 -12.86 34.36
CA LYS A 269 -25.17 -12.35 33.86
C LYS A 269 -24.99 -11.78 32.45
N LEU A 270 -24.97 -12.69 31.47
CA LEU A 270 -24.86 -12.34 30.05
C LEU A 270 -26.20 -11.80 29.52
N ASN A 271 -26.30 -10.48 29.42
CA ASN A 271 -27.42 -9.86 28.74
C ASN A 271 -27.33 -10.14 27.24
N ARG A 272 -28.46 -10.03 26.54
CA ARG A 272 -28.50 -10.19 25.08
C ARG A 272 -27.49 -9.31 24.34
N PHE A 273 -27.34 -8.05 24.78
CA PHE A 273 -26.35 -7.14 24.20
C PHE A 273 -24.92 -7.66 24.39
N ASP A 274 -24.61 -8.23 25.56
CA ASP A 274 -23.29 -8.80 25.85
C ASP A 274 -23.00 -9.99 24.94
N LYS A 275 -23.99 -10.85 24.70
CA LYS A 275 -23.87 -11.99 23.77
C LYS A 275 -23.51 -11.50 22.35
N LYS A 276 -24.20 -10.48 21.84
CA LYS A 276 -23.91 -9.88 20.51
C LYS A 276 -22.53 -9.23 20.47
N ASN A 277 -22.17 -8.47 21.51
CA ASN A 277 -20.87 -7.83 21.64
C ASN A 277 -19.73 -8.87 21.75
N LEU A 278 -19.98 -10.02 22.39
CA LEU A 278 -19.02 -11.12 22.46
C LEU A 278 -18.70 -11.69 21.08
N PHE A 279 -19.70 -11.88 20.22
CA PHE A 279 -19.46 -12.31 18.83
C PHE A 279 -18.73 -11.26 18.00
N PHE A 280 -19.02 -9.97 18.22
CA PHE A 280 -18.24 -8.90 17.62
C PHE A 280 -16.76 -8.95 18.06
N ILE A 281 -16.51 -9.07 19.38
CA ILE A 281 -15.16 -9.22 19.94
C ILE A 281 -14.48 -10.48 19.39
N ALA A 282 -15.21 -11.58 19.19
CA ALA A 282 -14.67 -12.81 18.61
C ALA A 282 -14.21 -12.62 17.15
N GLY A 283 -14.94 -11.84 16.35
CA GLY A 283 -14.47 -11.41 15.03
C GLY A 283 -13.21 -10.57 15.10
N VAL A 284 -13.13 -9.61 16.03
CA VAL A 284 -11.90 -8.82 16.19
C VAL A 284 -10.72 -9.66 16.69
N PHE A 285 -10.98 -10.60 17.61
CA PHE A 285 -10.00 -11.57 18.08
C PHE A 285 -9.44 -12.41 16.92
N GLY A 286 -10.29 -12.93 16.05
CA GLY A 286 -9.85 -13.70 14.86
C GLY A 286 -8.97 -12.88 13.91
N MET A 287 -9.27 -11.59 13.71
CA MET A 287 -8.39 -10.69 12.96
C MET A 287 -7.03 -10.52 13.63
N SER A 288 -6.98 -10.40 14.96
CA SER A 288 -5.74 -10.29 15.73
C SER A 288 -4.94 -11.58 15.75
N VAL A 289 -5.58 -12.75 15.82
CA VAL A 289 -4.94 -14.07 15.70
C VAL A 289 -4.24 -14.20 14.36
N SER A 290 -4.89 -13.79 13.27
CA SER A 290 -4.25 -13.76 11.94
C SER A 290 -2.97 -12.91 11.94
N GLY A 291 -2.98 -11.76 12.61
CA GLY A 291 -1.80 -10.89 12.70
C GLY A 291 -0.67 -11.50 13.51
N VAL A 292 -0.98 -12.13 14.65
CA VAL A 292 0.02 -12.84 15.46
C VAL A 292 0.54 -14.08 14.76
N LEU A 293 -0.28 -14.78 13.96
CA LEU A 293 0.17 -15.90 13.14
C LEU A 293 1.23 -15.47 12.11
N ILE A 294 1.02 -14.32 11.46
CA ILE A 294 2.01 -13.71 10.55
C ILE A 294 3.28 -13.31 11.34
N ALA A 295 3.11 -12.64 12.49
CA ALA A 295 4.24 -12.20 13.32
C ALA A 295 5.07 -13.39 13.83
N ALA A 296 4.43 -14.48 14.25
CA ALA A 296 5.09 -15.67 14.79
C ALA A 296 5.96 -16.41 13.76
N ASN A 297 5.57 -16.41 12.48
CA ASN A 297 6.38 -16.95 11.39
C ASN A 297 7.42 -15.92 10.87
N GLY A 298 7.32 -14.67 11.31
CA GLY A 298 8.03 -13.51 10.77
C GLY A 298 7.23 -12.85 9.66
N SER A 299 6.86 -11.58 9.83
CA SER A 299 6.05 -10.83 8.86
C SER A 299 6.66 -10.81 7.45
N GLU A 300 7.95 -10.46 7.34
CA GLU A 300 8.66 -10.45 6.05
C GLU A 300 8.70 -11.86 5.44
N LYS A 301 9.03 -12.89 6.22
CA LYS A 301 9.09 -14.30 5.75
C LYS A 301 7.72 -14.84 5.33
N THR A 302 6.64 -14.38 5.95
CA THR A 302 5.27 -14.82 5.62
C THR A 302 4.78 -14.19 4.31
N VAL A 303 5.14 -12.93 4.05
CA VAL A 303 4.79 -12.22 2.81
C VAL A 303 5.76 -12.55 1.68
N CYS A 304 7.04 -12.76 2.01
CA CYS A 304 8.16 -13.05 1.13
C CYS A 304 8.88 -14.33 1.61
N PRO A 305 8.39 -15.53 1.24
CA PRO A 305 9.02 -16.78 1.64
C PRO A 305 10.46 -16.91 1.16
N THR A 306 10.75 -16.29 0.01
CA THR A 306 12.10 -16.07 -0.53
C THR A 306 12.21 -14.60 -0.97
N PRO A 307 13.41 -14.02 -1.06
CA PRO A 307 13.58 -12.61 -1.47
C PRO A 307 13.16 -12.31 -2.91
N GLU A 308 12.88 -13.34 -3.70
CA GLU A 308 12.58 -13.32 -5.13
C GLU A 308 11.09 -13.57 -5.44
N ARG A 309 10.29 -13.95 -4.44
CA ARG A 309 8.87 -14.30 -4.65
C ARG A 309 7.97 -13.84 -3.51
N TYR A 310 6.73 -13.61 -3.86
CA TYR A 310 5.64 -13.32 -2.93
C TYR A 310 4.97 -14.62 -2.51
N ALA A 311 4.42 -14.64 -1.30
CA ALA A 311 3.67 -15.78 -0.82
C ALA A 311 2.39 -15.98 -1.64
N VAL A 312 2.07 -17.24 -1.95
CA VAL A 312 0.91 -17.63 -2.76
C VAL A 312 0.05 -18.66 -2.02
N ASN A 313 -0.94 -19.23 -2.70
CA ASN A 313 -1.87 -20.20 -2.14
C ASN A 313 -1.23 -21.52 -1.67
N THR A 314 0.00 -21.82 -2.07
CA THR A 314 0.77 -22.95 -1.54
C THR A 314 1.43 -22.66 -0.18
N ASP A 315 1.61 -21.38 0.16
CA ASP A 315 2.22 -20.95 1.41
C ASP A 315 1.19 -20.97 2.55
N ARG A 316 1.19 -22.06 3.33
CA ARG A 316 0.14 -22.38 4.32
C ARG A 316 -0.15 -21.25 5.32
N VAL A 317 0.89 -20.58 5.83
CA VAL A 317 0.74 -19.49 6.80
C VAL A 317 0.09 -18.25 6.16
N CYS A 318 0.44 -17.96 4.90
CA CYS A 318 -0.16 -16.89 4.12
C CYS A 318 -1.64 -17.14 3.88
N VAL A 319 -2.01 -18.36 3.44
CA VAL A 319 -3.40 -18.75 3.22
C VAL A 319 -4.21 -18.74 4.52
N ALA A 320 -3.68 -19.33 5.60
CA ALA A 320 -4.37 -19.39 6.88
C ALA A 320 -4.62 -17.97 7.45
N SER A 321 -3.61 -17.09 7.38
CA SER A 321 -3.75 -15.71 7.84
C SER A 321 -4.72 -14.90 6.98
N GLY A 322 -4.66 -15.03 5.65
CA GLY A 322 -5.58 -14.39 4.71
C GLY A 322 -7.03 -14.87 4.88
N PHE A 323 -7.23 -16.17 5.05
CA PHE A 323 -8.53 -16.77 5.36
C PHE A 323 -9.09 -16.22 6.68
N LEU A 324 -8.30 -16.27 7.76
CA LEU A 324 -8.73 -15.80 9.07
C LEU A 324 -9.04 -14.31 9.07
N VAL A 325 -8.24 -13.47 8.42
CA VAL A 325 -8.51 -12.02 8.37
C VAL A 325 -9.78 -11.73 7.59
N HIS A 326 -9.98 -12.40 6.44
CA HIS A 326 -11.17 -12.23 5.60
C HIS A 326 -12.44 -12.66 6.35
N PHE A 327 -12.46 -13.89 6.87
CA PHE A 327 -13.59 -14.42 7.64
C PHE A 327 -13.92 -13.54 8.84
N SER A 328 -12.90 -13.22 9.63
CA SER A 328 -13.10 -12.52 10.91
C SER A 328 -13.48 -11.06 10.72
N ALA A 329 -12.97 -10.39 9.67
CA ALA A 329 -13.38 -9.03 9.31
C ALA A 329 -14.84 -8.98 8.83
N LEU A 330 -15.27 -9.91 7.96
CA LEU A 330 -16.66 -10.02 7.54
C LEU A 330 -17.58 -10.34 8.73
N PHE A 331 -17.16 -11.24 9.61
CA PHE A 331 -17.91 -11.57 10.82
C PHE A 331 -18.05 -10.36 11.74
N ALA A 332 -16.95 -9.63 11.98
CA ALA A 332 -16.95 -8.43 12.80
C ALA A 332 -17.85 -7.33 12.22
N ILE A 333 -17.78 -7.03 10.91
CA ILE A 333 -18.61 -5.97 10.32
C ILE A 333 -20.11 -6.32 10.35
N LEU A 334 -20.48 -7.59 10.11
CA LEU A 334 -21.87 -8.01 10.21
C LEU A 334 -22.41 -7.85 11.63
N TRP A 335 -21.63 -8.25 12.65
CA TRP A 335 -21.99 -8.04 14.05
C TRP A 335 -22.00 -6.56 14.46
N TRP A 336 -21.13 -5.74 13.88
CA TRP A 336 -21.15 -4.29 14.05
C TRP A 336 -22.45 -3.68 13.51
N THR A 337 -22.89 -4.06 12.30
CA THR A 337 -24.16 -3.59 11.72
C THR A 337 -25.36 -4.08 12.54
N ILE A 338 -25.35 -5.32 13.02
CA ILE A 338 -26.40 -5.85 13.92
C ILE A 338 -26.41 -5.09 15.26
N GLY A 339 -25.24 -4.79 15.82
CA GLY A 339 -25.10 -4.00 17.04
C GLY A 339 -25.68 -2.59 16.87
N LEU A 340 -25.40 -1.94 15.75
CA LEU A 340 -26.00 -0.65 15.36
C LEU A 340 -27.52 -0.71 15.27
N ALA A 341 -28.06 -1.74 14.61
CA ALA A 341 -29.50 -1.93 14.48
C ALA A 341 -30.18 -2.17 15.84
N ASP A 342 -29.52 -2.89 16.74
CA ASP A 342 -30.01 -3.15 18.11
C ASP A 342 -30.05 -1.86 18.94
N VAL A 343 -29.00 -1.04 18.83
CA VAL A 343 -28.93 0.25 19.51
C VAL A 343 -30.02 1.20 18.98
N TYR A 344 -30.21 1.28 17.65
CA TYR A 344 -31.30 2.04 17.05
C TYR A 344 -32.66 1.60 17.59
N TYR A 345 -32.93 0.30 17.56
CA TYR A 345 -34.20 -0.25 18.03
C TYR A 345 -34.42 0.03 19.52
N GLY A 346 -33.38 -0.15 20.34
CA GLY A 346 -33.44 0.08 21.79
C GLY A 346 -33.74 1.53 22.17
N ILE A 347 -33.23 2.50 21.39
CA ILE A 347 -33.51 3.92 21.58
C ILE A 347 -34.92 4.27 21.09
N LYS A 348 -35.31 3.80 19.91
CA LYS A 348 -36.61 4.15 19.30
C LYS A 348 -37.81 3.52 20.01
N PHE A 349 -37.68 2.28 20.45
CA PHE A 349 -38.77 1.49 21.02
C PHE A 349 -38.51 1.13 22.49
N VAL A 350 -38.36 2.16 23.33
CA VAL A 350 -38.14 1.99 24.78
C VAL A 350 -39.18 1.03 25.37
N GLY A 351 -38.71 -0.06 25.97
CA GLY A 351 -39.55 -1.08 26.64
C GLY A 351 -40.02 -2.23 25.74
N LYS A 352 -39.84 -2.18 24.42
CA LYS A 352 -40.13 -3.33 23.56
C LYS A 352 -38.90 -4.23 23.44
N LYS A 353 -39.08 -5.54 23.67
CA LYS A 353 -38.02 -6.54 23.43
C LYS A 353 -38.09 -7.01 21.97
N ILE A 354 -36.96 -6.99 21.24
CA ILE A 354 -36.88 -7.66 19.92
C ILE A 354 -37.04 -9.16 20.15
N LYS A 355 -38.03 -9.82 19.54
CA LYS A 355 -38.29 -11.27 19.74
C LYS A 355 -37.30 -12.21 19.04
N ILE A 356 -36.43 -11.69 18.16
CA ILE A 356 -35.51 -12.50 17.37
C ILE A 356 -34.36 -13.04 18.24
N LYS A 357 -34.29 -14.36 18.39
CA LYS A 357 -33.25 -15.05 19.17
C LYS A 357 -31.86 -14.88 18.54
N VAL A 358 -30.83 -14.73 19.38
CA VAL A 358 -29.43 -14.48 18.95
C VAL A 358 -28.89 -15.58 18.02
N ARG A 359 -29.32 -16.83 18.22
CA ARG A 359 -28.95 -17.99 17.40
C ARG A 359 -29.22 -17.82 15.89
N TYR A 360 -30.29 -17.14 15.51
CA TYR A 360 -30.60 -16.90 14.09
C TYR A 360 -29.62 -15.91 13.46
N TYR A 361 -29.24 -14.86 14.20
CA TYR A 361 -28.21 -13.93 13.76
C TYR A 361 -26.86 -14.64 13.62
N LEU A 362 -26.48 -15.47 14.61
CA LEU A 362 -25.23 -16.22 14.57
C LEU A 362 -25.16 -17.15 13.36
N LEU A 363 -26.21 -17.94 13.11
CA LEU A 363 -26.24 -18.85 11.96
C LEU A 363 -26.15 -18.08 10.63
N ALA A 364 -26.89 -16.98 10.50
CA ALA A 364 -26.86 -16.14 9.30
C ALA A 364 -25.49 -15.49 9.07
N THR A 365 -24.91 -14.85 10.09
CA THR A 365 -23.60 -14.18 9.95
C THR A 365 -22.48 -15.17 9.73
N LEU A 366 -22.49 -16.31 10.42
CA LEU A 366 -21.51 -17.39 10.21
C LEU A 366 -21.61 -17.95 8.78
N THR A 367 -22.81 -18.21 8.30
CA THR A 367 -23.03 -18.73 6.93
C THR A 367 -22.55 -17.74 5.88
N ILE A 368 -22.90 -16.45 6.01
CA ILE A 368 -22.48 -15.40 5.09
C ILE A 368 -20.95 -15.25 5.09
N SER A 369 -20.34 -15.09 6.27
CA SER A 369 -18.88 -14.95 6.39
C SER A 369 -18.14 -16.17 5.85
N LEU A 370 -18.59 -17.38 6.15
CA LEU A 370 -17.98 -18.61 5.62
C LEU A 370 -18.16 -18.71 4.11
N ALA A 371 -19.35 -18.47 3.56
CA ALA A 371 -19.60 -18.57 2.12
C ALA A 371 -18.66 -17.64 1.32
N PHE A 372 -18.57 -16.36 1.73
CA PHE A 372 -17.70 -15.39 1.05
C PHE A 372 -16.21 -15.65 1.26
N THR A 373 -15.80 -16.36 2.30
CA THR A 373 -14.39 -16.70 2.55
C THR A 373 -13.99 -18.03 1.87
N LEU A 374 -14.89 -19.01 1.83
CA LEU A 374 -14.63 -20.33 1.23
C LEU A 374 -14.55 -20.27 -0.30
N VAL A 375 -15.29 -19.37 -0.96
CA VAL A 375 -15.22 -19.21 -2.42
C VAL A 375 -13.79 -18.83 -2.86
N PRO A 376 -13.16 -17.76 -2.36
CA PRO A 376 -11.78 -17.45 -2.69
C PRO A 376 -10.77 -18.51 -2.26
N LEU A 377 -11.02 -19.22 -1.15
CA LEU A 377 -10.18 -20.32 -0.69
C LEU A 377 -10.16 -21.46 -1.72
N GLY A 378 -11.34 -21.87 -2.21
CA GLY A 378 -11.48 -22.92 -3.22
C GLY A 378 -10.84 -22.56 -4.55
N THR A 379 -10.78 -21.27 -4.88
CA THR A 379 -10.14 -20.76 -6.10
C THR A 379 -8.66 -20.37 -5.92
N GLY A 380 -8.07 -20.62 -4.74
CA GLY A 380 -6.64 -20.35 -4.50
C GLY A 380 -6.25 -18.86 -4.54
N GLN A 381 -7.16 -17.97 -4.15
CA GLN A 381 -7.00 -16.51 -4.35
C GLN A 381 -6.18 -15.80 -3.26
N TYR A 382 -5.76 -16.50 -2.20
CA TYR A 382 -4.98 -15.90 -1.12
C TYR A 382 -3.50 -15.83 -1.48
N GLN A 383 -2.96 -14.61 -1.59
CA GLN A 383 -1.55 -14.35 -1.84
C GLN A 383 -1.10 -13.00 -1.24
N ALA A 384 0.21 -12.80 -1.14
CA ALA A 384 0.81 -11.50 -0.91
C ALA A 384 0.83 -10.69 -2.24
N GLY A 385 0.45 -9.41 -2.16
CA GLY A 385 0.57 -8.47 -3.28
C GLY A 385 1.82 -7.59 -3.15
N LEU A 386 2.26 -6.95 -4.25
CA LEU A 386 3.46 -6.09 -4.30
C LEU A 386 3.47 -4.97 -3.24
N SER A 387 2.29 -4.44 -2.90
CA SER A 387 2.11 -3.37 -1.91
C SER A 387 1.44 -3.83 -0.61
N ASN A 388 1.15 -5.13 -0.46
CA ASN A 388 0.36 -5.62 0.67
C ASN A 388 1.26 -6.05 1.83
N VAL A 389 0.97 -5.52 3.02
CA VAL A 389 1.65 -5.88 4.28
C VAL A 389 1.18 -7.22 4.86
N MET A 390 0.22 -7.87 4.19
CA MET A 390 -0.40 -9.11 4.62
C MET A 390 -0.85 -9.92 3.40
N CYS A 391 -1.09 -11.20 3.63
CA CYS A 391 -1.74 -12.05 2.64
C CYS A 391 -3.22 -11.70 2.52
N PHE A 392 -3.65 -11.40 1.30
CA PHE A 392 -5.02 -11.03 1.00
C PHE A 392 -5.45 -11.64 -0.35
N LEU A 393 -6.62 -11.28 -0.84
CA LEU A 393 -7.12 -11.77 -2.12
C LEU A 393 -6.31 -11.18 -3.28
N LYS A 394 -5.88 -12.01 -4.25
CA LYS A 394 -5.12 -11.61 -5.46
C LYS A 394 -5.94 -10.70 -6.35
N ASP A 395 -7.03 -11.27 -6.87
CA ASP A 395 -7.75 -10.71 -7.99
C ASP A 395 -8.75 -9.63 -7.52
N GLU A 396 -8.79 -8.51 -8.24
CA GLU A 396 -9.67 -7.38 -7.91
C GLU A 396 -11.16 -7.79 -7.91
N ILE A 397 -11.55 -8.69 -8.81
CA ILE A 397 -12.93 -9.17 -8.90
C ILE A 397 -13.33 -9.89 -7.60
N TYR A 398 -12.49 -10.80 -7.11
CA TYR A 398 -12.77 -11.52 -5.86
C TYR A 398 -12.68 -10.59 -4.65
N GLN A 399 -11.69 -9.69 -4.60
CA GLN A 399 -11.62 -8.63 -3.60
C GLN A 399 -12.92 -7.82 -3.54
N SER A 400 -13.38 -7.36 -4.70
CA SER A 400 -14.59 -6.53 -4.81
C SER A 400 -15.83 -7.31 -4.41
N MET A 401 -16.07 -8.48 -5.01
CA MET A 401 -17.31 -9.22 -4.83
C MET A 401 -17.44 -9.87 -3.46
N THR A 402 -16.34 -10.43 -2.93
CA THR A 402 -16.42 -11.25 -1.70
C THR A 402 -16.14 -10.46 -0.42
N PHE A 403 -15.39 -9.36 -0.53
CA PHE A 403 -15.03 -8.56 0.64
C PHE A 403 -15.61 -7.14 0.59
N PHE A 404 -15.26 -6.34 -0.42
CA PHE A 404 -15.59 -4.92 -0.42
C PHE A 404 -17.06 -4.61 -0.69
N VAL A 405 -17.77 -5.42 -1.48
CA VAL A 405 -19.21 -5.25 -1.70
C VAL A 405 -20.01 -5.57 -0.43
N PRO A 406 -19.82 -6.72 0.26
CA PRO A 406 -20.45 -6.94 1.56
C PRO A 406 -20.10 -5.87 2.60
N LEU A 407 -18.82 -5.47 2.67
CA LEU A 407 -18.37 -4.37 3.53
C LEU A 407 -19.11 -3.07 3.19
N GLY A 408 -19.21 -2.71 1.91
CA GLY A 408 -19.89 -1.52 1.43
C GLY A 408 -21.38 -1.51 1.80
N ILE A 409 -22.09 -2.63 1.60
CA ILE A 409 -23.50 -2.78 1.98
C ILE A 409 -23.68 -2.58 3.50
N CYS A 410 -22.83 -3.24 4.30
CA CYS A 410 -22.85 -3.11 5.76
C CYS A 410 -22.55 -1.68 6.23
N LEU A 411 -21.61 -0.99 5.58
CA LEU A 411 -21.27 0.40 5.87
C LEU A 411 -22.41 1.34 5.48
N THR A 412 -23.00 1.22 4.29
CA THR A 412 -24.13 2.06 3.87
C THR A 412 -25.33 1.87 4.81
N MET A 413 -25.67 0.62 5.15
CA MET A 413 -26.72 0.33 6.13
C MET A 413 -26.37 0.90 7.50
N GLY A 414 -25.12 0.75 7.92
CA GLY A 414 -24.59 1.32 9.16
C GLY A 414 -24.69 2.84 9.22
N THR A 415 -24.37 3.55 8.13
CA THR A 415 -24.50 5.01 8.01
C THR A 415 -25.94 5.45 8.18
N ILE A 416 -26.89 4.78 7.50
CA ILE A 416 -28.32 5.10 7.64
C ILE A 416 -28.77 4.90 9.09
N LEU A 417 -28.43 3.76 9.70
CA LEU A 417 -28.75 3.47 11.11
C LEU A 417 -28.11 4.48 12.07
N MET A 418 -26.88 4.89 11.83
CA MET A 418 -26.18 5.88 12.65
C MET A 418 -26.86 7.25 12.58
N ILE A 419 -27.27 7.70 11.39
CA ILE A 419 -28.03 8.95 11.22
C ILE A 419 -29.37 8.87 11.97
N LEU A 420 -30.08 7.73 11.85
CA LEU A 420 -31.34 7.52 12.56
C LEU A 420 -31.16 7.53 14.08
N VAL A 421 -30.10 6.88 14.59
CA VAL A 421 -29.73 6.90 16.00
C VAL A 421 -29.46 8.33 16.48
N MET A 422 -28.66 9.10 15.75
CA MET A 422 -28.35 10.50 16.09
C MET A 422 -29.62 11.36 16.10
N ARG A 423 -30.53 11.13 15.14
CA ARG A 423 -31.83 11.80 15.10
C ARG A 423 -32.68 11.47 16.33
N GLU A 424 -32.79 10.20 16.72
CA GLU A 424 -33.58 9.82 17.90
C GLU A 424 -32.99 10.39 19.20
N ILE A 425 -31.66 10.39 19.34
CA ILE A 425 -30.98 11.05 20.47
C ILE A 425 -31.28 12.54 20.49
N TYR A 426 -31.20 13.21 19.34
CA TYR A 426 -31.55 14.62 19.22
C TYR A 426 -33.00 14.91 19.61
N VAL A 427 -33.94 14.07 19.18
CA VAL A 427 -35.37 14.19 19.57
C VAL A 427 -35.54 14.06 21.09
N ILE A 428 -34.90 13.07 21.73
CA ILE A 428 -34.94 12.86 23.18
C ILE A 428 -34.34 14.05 23.94
N VAL A 429 -33.21 14.58 23.49
CA VAL A 429 -32.55 15.75 24.10
C VAL A 429 -33.43 16.99 23.95
N LYS A 430 -34.00 17.22 22.75
CA LYS A 430 -34.86 18.36 22.47
C LYS A 430 -36.14 18.31 23.30
N SER A 431 -36.81 17.16 23.39
CA SER A 431 -38.03 17.02 24.21
C SER A 431 -37.78 17.34 25.69
N ASN A 432 -36.59 17.05 26.20
CA ASN A 432 -36.22 17.36 27.57
C ASN A 432 -35.87 18.84 27.78
N SER A 433 -35.34 19.53 26.77
CA SER A 433 -35.06 20.97 26.86
C SER A 433 -36.33 21.83 26.91
N THR A 434 -37.33 21.53 26.08
CA THR A 434 -38.53 22.37 25.93
C THR A 434 -39.41 22.39 27.19
N SER A 435 -39.43 21.30 27.98
CA SER A 435 -40.17 21.27 29.25
C SER A 435 -39.56 22.15 30.36
N SER A 436 -38.35 22.70 30.17
CA SER A 436 -37.68 23.51 31.19
C SER A 436 -37.94 25.02 31.07
N SER A 437 -38.34 25.52 29.89
CA SER A 437 -38.48 26.98 29.66
C SER A 437 -39.87 27.55 29.96
N PHE A 438 -40.94 26.75 30.00
CA PHE A 438 -42.30 27.25 30.22
C PHE A 438 -42.84 27.06 31.66
N SER A 439 -42.16 26.30 32.52
CA SER A 439 -42.51 26.22 33.96
C SER A 439 -41.68 27.19 34.81
N SER A 440 -41.66 28.45 34.40
CA SER A 440 -41.22 29.59 35.20
C SER A 440 -42.43 30.18 35.94
N SER A 441 -43.07 29.42 36.83
CA SER A 441 -43.88 29.94 37.94
C SER A 441 -44.37 28.80 38.84
N SER A 442 -43.93 28.83 40.09
CA SER A 442 -44.64 28.31 41.28
C SER A 442 -45.14 26.86 41.30
N SER A 443 -44.25 25.87 41.25
CA SER A 443 -44.41 24.58 41.98
C SER A 443 -43.07 23.84 42.14
N LYS A 444 -42.21 24.39 43.02
CA LYS A 444 -40.96 23.77 43.50
C LYS A 444 -41.30 22.55 44.38
N SER A 445 -41.02 21.32 43.94
CA SER A 445 -40.38 20.29 44.79
C SER A 445 -40.35 18.88 44.15
N LYS A 446 -41.38 18.42 43.42
CA LYS A 446 -41.44 17.01 42.97
C LYS A 446 -40.95 16.69 41.54
N SER A 447 -40.68 17.69 40.69
CA SER A 447 -40.24 17.45 39.30
C SER A 447 -38.72 17.29 39.10
N LYS A 448 -37.90 17.35 40.16
CA LYS A 448 -36.43 17.26 40.04
C LYS A 448 -35.92 15.84 39.75
N SER A 449 -36.69 14.80 40.09
CA SER A 449 -36.22 13.42 39.95
C SER A 449 -36.19 12.91 38.50
N LYS A 450 -37.15 13.32 37.66
CA LYS A 450 -37.36 12.67 36.34
C LYS A 450 -36.34 13.09 35.26
N SER A 451 -35.76 14.30 35.36
CA SER A 451 -34.77 14.78 34.38
C SER A 451 -33.41 14.06 34.52
N SER A 452 -33.00 13.76 35.77
CA SER A 452 -31.72 13.10 36.06
C SER A 452 -31.60 11.71 35.41
N ASP A 453 -32.71 10.97 35.33
CA ASP A 453 -32.72 9.62 34.76
C ASP A 453 -32.40 9.60 33.25
N SER A 454 -32.83 10.63 32.51
CA SER A 454 -32.59 10.71 31.06
C SER A 454 -31.11 10.93 30.71
N ILE A 455 -30.42 11.79 31.47
CA ILE A 455 -29.00 12.06 31.29
C ILE A 455 -28.18 10.83 31.67
N SER A 456 -28.60 10.10 32.72
CA SER A 456 -27.98 8.84 33.12
C SER A 456 -28.06 7.79 32.01
N TYR A 457 -29.23 7.67 31.36
CA TYR A 457 -29.41 6.76 30.22
C TYR A 457 -28.51 7.13 29.04
N LEU A 458 -28.39 8.42 28.71
CA LEU A 458 -27.54 8.89 27.61
C LEU A 458 -26.06 8.58 27.90
N LYS A 459 -25.58 8.79 29.14
CA LYS A 459 -24.21 8.46 29.55
C LYS A 459 -23.89 6.96 29.38
N LEU A 460 -24.87 6.07 29.54
CA LEU A 460 -24.68 4.64 29.35
C LEU A 460 -24.49 4.26 27.87
N GLN A 461 -25.13 4.98 26.94
CA GLN A 461 -25.10 4.70 25.51
C GLN A 461 -23.93 5.38 24.77
N VAL A 462 -23.33 6.43 25.33
CA VAL A 462 -22.20 7.15 24.70
C VAL A 462 -21.01 6.24 24.39
N LYS A 463 -20.73 5.23 25.23
CA LYS A 463 -19.60 4.32 25.03
C LYS A 463 -19.76 3.42 23.80
N PRO A 464 -20.86 2.65 23.65
CA PRO A 464 -21.15 1.94 22.40
C PRO A 464 -21.12 2.84 21.17
N MET A 465 -21.65 4.07 21.24
CA MET A 465 -21.62 5.01 20.12
C MET A 465 -20.21 5.39 19.71
N LEU A 466 -19.36 5.73 20.68
CA LEU A 466 -17.96 6.06 20.42
C LEU A 466 -17.24 4.88 19.73
N ASN A 467 -17.49 3.66 20.20
CA ASN A 467 -16.95 2.45 19.58
C ASN A 467 -17.44 2.29 18.14
N ILE A 468 -18.75 2.42 17.92
CA ILE A 468 -19.38 2.31 16.60
C ILE A 468 -18.79 3.33 15.63
N ILE A 469 -18.61 4.59 16.06
CA ILE A 469 -18.07 5.69 15.25
C ILE A 469 -16.60 5.45 14.91
N LEU A 470 -15.78 5.01 15.86
CA LEU A 470 -14.36 4.73 15.61
C LEU A 470 -14.17 3.59 14.60
N PHE A 471 -14.94 2.52 14.75
CA PHE A 471 -14.94 1.39 13.81
C PHE A 471 -15.47 1.80 12.43
N TYR A 472 -16.49 2.64 12.38
CA TYR A 472 -17.01 3.19 11.12
C TYR A 472 -15.91 3.91 10.33
N PHE A 473 -15.19 4.84 10.97
CA PHE A 473 -14.15 5.60 10.29
C PHE A 473 -12.96 4.74 9.87
N THR A 474 -12.60 3.72 10.64
CA THR A 474 -11.52 2.78 10.27
C THR A 474 -11.92 1.90 9.08
N PHE A 475 -13.12 1.31 9.08
CA PHE A 475 -13.61 0.54 7.92
C PHE A 475 -13.82 1.42 6.68
N LEU A 476 -14.34 2.63 6.86
CA LEU A 476 -14.48 3.60 5.78
C LEU A 476 -13.11 3.97 5.19
N TYR A 477 -12.10 4.20 6.03
CA TYR A 477 -10.73 4.44 5.57
C TYR A 477 -10.19 3.26 4.77
N LEU A 478 -10.33 2.01 5.25
CA LEU A 478 -9.89 0.82 4.53
C LEU A 478 -10.57 0.69 3.16
N PHE A 479 -11.89 0.95 3.11
CA PHE A 479 -12.66 0.93 1.87
C PHE A 479 -12.17 2.00 0.88
N LEU A 480 -12.02 3.26 1.35
CA LEU A 480 -11.56 4.37 0.52
C LEU A 480 -10.12 4.18 0.05
N PHE A 481 -9.23 3.70 0.93
CA PHE A 481 -7.83 3.46 0.60
C PHE A 481 -7.70 2.50 -0.57
N VAL A 482 -8.38 1.35 -0.52
CA VAL A 482 -8.32 0.39 -1.64
C VAL A 482 -8.90 0.97 -2.93
N ARG A 483 -9.98 1.75 -2.87
CA ARG A 483 -10.51 2.44 -4.05
C ARG A 483 -9.54 3.45 -4.63
N VAL A 484 -8.81 4.18 -3.80
CA VAL A 484 -7.77 5.13 -4.24
C VAL A 484 -6.61 4.39 -4.89
N ILE A 485 -6.16 3.25 -4.33
CA ILE A 485 -5.09 2.44 -4.93
C ILE A 485 -5.52 1.88 -6.27
N ASN A 486 -6.71 1.29 -6.37
CA ASN A 486 -7.21 0.75 -7.64
C ASN A 486 -7.38 1.85 -8.70
N SER A 487 -7.87 3.03 -8.31
CA SER A 487 -7.99 4.18 -9.22
C SER A 487 -6.66 4.72 -9.72
N ARG A 488 -5.55 4.48 -9.00
CA ARG A 488 -4.19 4.91 -9.37
C ARG A 488 -3.33 3.76 -9.89
N TYR A 489 -3.90 2.58 -10.09
CA TYR A 489 -3.16 1.41 -10.53
C TYR A 489 -2.40 1.66 -11.84
N GLN A 490 -3.07 2.27 -12.83
CA GLN A 490 -2.44 2.63 -14.10
C GLN A 490 -1.27 3.62 -13.92
N GLU A 491 -1.41 4.61 -13.02
CA GLU A 491 -0.31 5.56 -12.75
C GLU A 491 0.91 4.84 -12.16
N TYR A 492 0.69 3.84 -11.31
CA TYR A 492 1.76 3.02 -10.75
C TYR A 492 2.39 2.11 -11.81
N GLU A 493 1.59 1.53 -12.69
CA GLU A 493 2.05 0.74 -13.83
C GLU A 493 2.89 1.58 -14.80
N ASP A 494 2.40 2.76 -15.19
CA ASP A 494 3.12 3.69 -16.07
C ASP A 494 4.44 4.18 -15.44
N SER A 495 4.52 4.20 -14.11
CA SER A 495 5.75 4.55 -13.38
C SER A 495 6.83 3.46 -13.40
N ALA A 496 6.47 2.23 -13.79
CA ALA A 496 7.43 1.15 -13.95
C ALA A 496 8.45 1.47 -15.05
N ILE A 497 8.02 2.08 -16.16
CA ILE A 497 8.90 2.43 -17.29
C ILE A 497 10.06 3.36 -16.86
N PRO A 498 9.82 4.55 -16.26
CA PRO A 498 10.92 5.41 -15.82
C PRO A 498 11.76 4.79 -14.70
N TYR A 499 11.17 3.93 -13.86
CA TYR A 499 11.93 3.15 -12.88
C TYR A 499 12.91 2.19 -13.56
N MET A 500 12.44 1.43 -14.56
CA MET A 500 13.27 0.51 -15.34
C MET A 500 14.36 1.24 -16.13
N LEU A 501 14.05 2.40 -16.72
CA LEU A 501 15.03 3.25 -17.38
C LEU A 501 16.12 3.75 -16.42
N CYS A 502 15.73 4.11 -15.20
CA CYS A 502 16.69 4.51 -14.16
C CYS A 502 17.60 3.34 -13.75
N LEU A 503 17.03 2.14 -13.56
CA LEU A 503 17.81 0.95 -13.25
C LEU A 503 18.80 0.64 -14.37
N ALA A 504 18.34 0.66 -15.62
CA ALA A 504 19.20 0.42 -16.77
C ALA A 504 20.40 1.38 -16.82
N LYS A 505 20.21 2.65 -16.42
CA LYS A 505 21.27 3.68 -16.29
C LYS A 505 22.23 3.48 -15.10
N GLY A 506 22.04 2.42 -14.31
CA GLY A 506 22.85 2.11 -13.14
C GLY A 506 22.50 2.95 -11.91
N GLY A 507 21.26 3.44 -11.80
CA GLY A 507 20.84 4.21 -10.62
C GLY A 507 20.69 3.38 -9.34
N GLY A 508 20.54 2.06 -9.44
CA GLY A 508 20.39 1.16 -8.29
C GLY A 508 19.27 1.61 -7.34
N ASP A 509 19.60 1.77 -6.05
CA ASP A 509 18.68 2.22 -4.98
C ASP A 509 18.16 3.66 -5.11
N SER A 510 18.76 4.47 -5.98
CA SER A 510 18.25 5.83 -6.25
C SER A 510 16.99 5.80 -7.13
N CYS A 511 16.76 4.70 -7.83
CA CYS A 511 15.57 4.51 -8.66
C CYS A 511 14.37 4.19 -7.78
N ARG A 512 13.31 4.99 -7.92
CA ARG A 512 12.07 4.83 -7.16
C ARG A 512 10.90 4.48 -8.06
N LEU A 513 10.26 3.35 -7.75
CA LEU A 513 8.99 2.97 -8.33
C LEU A 513 7.89 3.76 -7.61
N LYS A 514 7.00 4.43 -8.37
CA LYS A 514 5.88 5.12 -7.70
C LYS A 514 4.93 4.07 -7.12
N GLY A 515 4.43 4.37 -5.94
CA GLY A 515 3.45 3.54 -5.26
C GLY A 515 2.76 4.32 -4.15
N PRO A 516 1.92 3.67 -3.34
CA PRO A 516 1.39 4.29 -2.13
C PRO A 516 2.52 4.77 -1.22
N SER A 517 2.33 5.95 -0.62
CA SER A 517 3.29 6.49 0.32
C SER A 517 3.44 5.54 1.51
N ALA A 518 4.65 5.43 2.06
CA ALA A 518 4.92 4.57 3.22
C ALA A 518 3.99 4.90 4.41
N GLY A 519 3.69 6.18 4.62
CA GLY A 519 2.74 6.62 5.65
C GLY A 519 1.33 6.09 5.42
N SER A 520 0.86 6.04 4.16
CA SER A 520 -0.45 5.48 3.83
C SER A 520 -0.51 3.96 4.02
N LEU A 521 0.55 3.23 3.65
CA LEU A 521 0.67 1.79 3.92
C LEU A 521 0.75 1.49 5.42
N GLY A 522 1.53 2.26 6.16
CA GLY A 522 1.64 2.15 7.62
C GLY A 522 0.32 2.45 8.32
N TYR A 523 -0.43 3.46 7.86
CA TYR A 523 -1.74 3.78 8.41
C TYR A 523 -2.82 2.76 8.02
N PHE A 524 -2.75 2.18 6.81
CA PHE A 524 -3.57 1.02 6.42
C PHE A 524 -3.31 -0.18 7.34
N ALA A 525 -2.05 -0.53 7.58
CA ALA A 525 -1.67 -1.58 8.53
C ALA A 525 -2.17 -1.28 9.96
N TYR A 526 -2.04 -0.02 10.41
CA TYR A 526 -2.57 0.44 11.69
C TYR A 526 -4.08 0.22 11.80
N CYS A 527 -4.85 0.68 10.80
CA CYS A 527 -6.31 0.56 10.78
C CYS A 527 -6.79 -0.90 10.79
N LEU A 528 -6.05 -1.81 10.16
CA LEU A 528 -6.37 -3.24 10.18
C LEU A 528 -6.18 -3.88 11.57
N ARG A 529 -5.25 -3.39 12.39
CA ARG A 529 -4.84 -4.04 13.65
C ARG A 529 -5.34 -3.35 14.92
N ILE A 530 -5.71 -2.08 14.87
CA ILE A 530 -6.05 -1.26 16.06
C ILE A 530 -7.35 -1.66 16.78
N TYR A 531 -8.24 -2.41 16.12
CA TYR A 531 -9.60 -2.68 16.60
C TYR A 531 -9.69 -3.25 18.02
N GLY A 532 -8.82 -4.19 18.39
CA GLY A 532 -8.81 -4.79 19.73
C GLY A 532 -8.42 -3.81 20.82
N ILE A 533 -7.54 -2.86 20.50
CA ILE A 533 -7.12 -1.79 21.42
C ILE A 533 -8.27 -0.81 21.65
N TYR A 534 -8.99 -0.40 20.59
CA TYR A 534 -10.19 0.43 20.73
C TYR A 534 -11.26 -0.23 21.59
N LEU A 535 -11.55 -1.49 21.33
CA LEU A 535 -12.49 -2.28 22.13
C LEU A 535 -12.07 -2.33 23.59
N PHE A 536 -10.78 -2.51 23.86
CA PHE A 536 -10.26 -2.58 25.23
C PHE A 536 -10.39 -1.23 25.94
N ILE A 537 -9.91 -0.13 25.34
CA ILE A 537 -10.01 1.20 25.96
C ILE A 537 -11.48 1.55 26.27
N ILE A 538 -12.40 1.29 25.35
CA ILE A 538 -13.81 1.70 25.51
C ILE A 538 -14.56 0.76 26.47
N SER A 539 -14.37 -0.56 26.32
CA SER A 539 -15.15 -1.57 27.05
C SER A 539 -14.51 -1.94 28.38
N PHE A 540 -13.18 -2.07 28.46
CA PHE A 540 -12.49 -2.47 29.69
C PHE A 540 -12.49 -1.34 30.74
N LEU A 541 -12.29 -0.08 30.33
CA LEU A 541 -12.34 1.08 31.25
C LEU A 541 -13.78 1.46 31.68
N SER A 542 -14.73 0.53 31.59
CA SER A 542 -16.10 0.74 32.07
C SER A 542 -16.26 0.35 33.54
N SER A 543 -17.04 1.12 34.29
CA SER A 543 -17.38 0.81 35.68
C SER A 543 -18.02 -0.57 35.82
N ARG A 544 -18.77 -0.99 34.79
CA ARG A 544 -19.35 -2.33 34.69
C ARG A 544 -18.28 -3.42 34.63
N THR A 545 -17.28 -3.26 33.78
CA THR A 545 -16.16 -4.21 33.65
C THR A 545 -15.40 -4.31 34.96
N ILE A 546 -15.12 -3.18 35.61
CA ILE A 546 -14.49 -3.15 36.94
C ILE A 546 -15.36 -3.90 37.97
N LYS A 547 -16.68 -3.71 37.95
CA LYS A 547 -17.62 -4.44 38.83
C LYS A 547 -17.56 -5.96 38.58
N ILE A 548 -17.58 -6.39 37.31
CA ILE A 548 -17.46 -7.82 36.94
C ILE A 548 -16.16 -8.41 37.51
N TRP A 549 -15.03 -7.72 37.36
CA TRP A 549 -13.76 -8.18 37.92
C TRP A 549 -13.76 -8.20 39.45
N LYS A 550 -14.30 -7.16 40.12
CA LYS A 550 -14.41 -7.13 41.59
C LYS A 550 -15.28 -8.25 42.16
N GLU A 551 -16.32 -8.65 41.44
CA GLU A 551 -17.21 -9.76 41.81
C GLU A 551 -16.66 -11.14 41.39
N SER A 552 -15.64 -11.18 40.53
CA SER A 552 -15.07 -12.42 40.04
C SER A 552 -14.32 -13.20 41.13
N ILE A 553 -14.40 -14.53 41.06
CA ILE A 553 -13.72 -15.46 41.98
C ILE A 553 -12.19 -15.21 42.02
N ILE A 554 -11.62 -14.74 40.89
CA ILE A 554 -10.18 -14.49 40.77
C ILE A 554 -9.72 -13.38 41.71
N LEU A 555 -10.46 -12.25 41.76
CA LEU A 555 -10.11 -11.14 42.67
C LEU A 555 -10.63 -11.35 44.08
N ASN A 556 -11.70 -12.12 44.26
CA ASN A 556 -12.21 -12.49 45.58
C ASN A 556 -11.41 -13.63 46.23
N ASN A 557 -10.29 -14.04 45.63
CA ASN A 557 -9.38 -15.01 46.25
C ASN A 557 -8.64 -14.35 47.43
N ALA A 558 -8.41 -15.13 48.49
CA ALA A 558 -7.76 -14.71 49.73
C ALA A 558 -6.37 -14.10 49.50
N PHE A 559 -5.66 -14.51 48.44
CA PHE A 559 -4.34 -14.00 48.10
C PHE A 559 -4.37 -12.59 47.48
N VAL A 560 -5.41 -12.24 46.73
CA VAL A 560 -5.48 -10.96 45.98
C VAL A 560 -6.17 -9.87 46.80
N THR A 561 -7.12 -10.25 47.64
CA THR A 561 -7.85 -9.35 48.54
C THR A 561 -6.96 -8.41 49.38
N PRO A 562 -5.86 -8.85 50.04
CA PRO A 562 -4.99 -7.94 50.79
C PRO A 562 -4.26 -6.93 49.89
N ILE A 563 -3.90 -7.32 48.67
CA ILE A 563 -3.23 -6.43 47.71
C ILE A 563 -4.20 -5.35 47.23
N ILE A 564 -5.44 -5.72 46.90
CA ILE A 564 -6.48 -4.75 46.50
C ILE A 564 -6.78 -3.77 47.65
N LYS A 565 -6.94 -4.27 48.88
CA LYS A 565 -7.16 -3.42 50.06
C LYS A 565 -5.98 -2.47 50.31
N PHE A 566 -4.75 -2.91 50.09
CA PHE A 566 -3.56 -2.06 50.19
C PHE A 566 -3.55 -0.94 49.13
N ILE A 567 -3.92 -1.25 47.88
CA ILE A 567 -4.01 -0.25 46.81
C ILE A 567 -5.15 0.74 47.07
N ASP A 568 -6.33 0.26 47.44
CA ASP A 568 -7.50 1.11 47.72
C ASP A 568 -7.23 2.05 48.91
N SER A 569 -6.59 1.55 49.98
CA SER A 569 -6.20 2.38 51.14
C SER A 569 -5.10 3.41 50.82
N SER A 570 -4.15 3.05 49.95
CA SER A 570 -3.11 3.98 49.49
C SER A 570 -3.68 5.11 48.64
N PHE A 571 -4.69 4.81 47.82
CA PHE A 571 -5.36 5.80 47.00
C PHE A 571 -6.29 6.71 47.82
N SER A 572 -7.03 6.16 48.79
CA SER A 572 -7.91 6.96 49.66
C SER A 572 -7.13 7.94 50.53
N ASN A 573 -5.95 7.56 51.02
CA ASN A 573 -5.16 8.42 51.91
C ASN A 573 -4.52 9.62 51.19
N ARG A 574 -4.23 9.53 49.88
CA ARG A 574 -3.64 10.66 49.13
C ARG A 574 -4.64 11.77 48.80
N PHE A 575 -5.93 11.45 48.60
CA PHE A 575 -6.93 12.49 48.29
C PHE A 575 -7.44 13.24 49.54
N SER A 576 -7.22 12.72 50.75
CA SER A 576 -7.69 13.35 51.99
C SER A 576 -6.67 14.32 52.62
N SER A 577 -5.49 14.52 52.04
CA SER A 577 -4.43 15.39 52.58
C SER A 577 -4.28 16.71 51.80
N SER A 578 -5.32 17.55 51.81
CA SER A 578 -5.21 19.02 51.72
C SER A 578 -6.61 19.65 51.84
N LYS A 579 -7.29 19.42 52.96
CA LYS A 579 -8.12 20.49 53.51
C LYS A 579 -7.26 21.14 54.57
N ASN A 580 -6.44 22.09 54.13
CA ASN A 580 -5.92 23.10 55.02
C ASN A 580 -7.10 23.65 55.80
N THR A 581 -7.12 23.30 57.07
CA THR A 581 -7.95 23.91 58.10
C THR A 581 -7.50 25.36 58.19
N SER A 582 -7.99 26.21 57.30
CA SER A 582 -8.05 27.65 57.56
C SER A 582 -9.09 27.81 58.67
N THR A 583 -8.57 27.79 59.89
CA THR A 583 -9.18 28.29 61.11
C THR A 583 -9.63 29.72 60.88
N THR A 584 -10.84 29.91 60.36
CA THR A 584 -11.56 31.17 60.57
C THR A 584 -12.23 31.05 61.93
N GLN A 585 -11.49 31.45 62.97
CA GLN A 585 -12.07 31.97 64.19
C GLN A 585 -13.03 33.10 63.79
N ASN A 586 -14.28 33.01 64.20
CA ASN A 586 -15.05 34.14 64.72
C ASN A 586 -16.34 33.63 65.37
N SER A 587 -16.34 33.73 66.70
CA SER A 587 -17.41 34.29 67.52
C SER A 587 -18.70 34.66 66.78
N THR A 588 -19.85 34.20 67.24
CA THR A 588 -20.63 34.82 68.33
C THR A 588 -21.94 34.04 68.54
N LEU A 589 -22.33 33.96 69.82
CA LEU A 589 -23.58 33.52 70.42
C LEU A 589 -24.85 33.65 69.55
N ASN A 590 -25.73 32.63 69.60
CA ASN A 590 -26.90 32.71 70.49
C ASN A 590 -27.67 31.39 70.58
N ASN A 591 -28.10 31.13 71.81
CA ASN A 591 -28.91 30.01 72.27
C ASN A 591 -30.23 29.90 71.49
N THR A 592 -30.53 28.71 70.98
CA THR A 592 -31.92 28.22 71.01
C THR A 592 -31.90 26.71 71.12
N GLU A 593 -32.28 26.23 72.30
CA GLU A 593 -32.73 24.87 72.58
C GLU A 593 -33.82 24.48 71.56
N SER A 594 -33.65 23.34 70.90
CA SER A 594 -34.68 22.30 70.76
C SER A 594 -34.27 21.30 69.67
N ASP A 595 -34.48 20.03 70.01
CA ASP A 595 -34.61 18.88 69.11
C ASP A 595 -33.37 18.39 68.35
N THR A 596 -32.64 17.53 69.05
CA THR A 596 -32.36 16.10 68.76
C THR A 596 -32.78 15.52 67.40
N SER A 597 -32.49 16.20 66.29
CA SER A 597 -32.54 15.63 64.95
C SER A 597 -31.22 14.89 64.69
N LYS A 598 -31.25 13.56 64.86
CA LYS A 598 -30.25 12.62 64.37
C LYS A 598 -29.82 13.02 62.95
N ARG A 599 -28.65 13.64 62.85
CA ARG A 599 -28.02 14.04 61.59
C ARG A 599 -27.63 12.75 60.87
N GLY A 600 -28.49 12.34 59.95
CA GLY A 600 -28.27 11.22 59.05
C GLY A 600 -26.91 11.38 58.37
N ASN A 601 -26.07 10.39 58.55
CA ASN A 601 -24.84 10.22 57.82
C ASN A 601 -25.20 10.24 56.34
N SER A 602 -24.78 11.30 55.65
CA SER A 602 -24.90 11.44 54.19
C SER A 602 -23.84 10.55 53.56
N SER A 603 -24.00 9.24 53.74
CA SER A 603 -23.34 8.25 52.90
C SER A 603 -23.98 8.42 51.54
N ALA A 604 -23.20 8.88 50.57
CA ALA A 604 -23.57 8.96 49.17
C ALA A 604 -24.27 7.65 48.77
N VAL A 605 -25.61 7.69 48.71
CA VAL A 605 -26.43 6.63 48.16
C VAL A 605 -26.07 6.62 46.69
N SER A 606 -25.09 5.78 46.34
CA SER A 606 -24.90 5.31 44.99
C SER A 606 -26.20 4.61 44.63
N ILE A 607 -27.05 5.32 43.89
CA ILE A 607 -28.25 4.75 43.30
C ILE A 607 -27.74 3.66 42.36
N ASN A 608 -27.70 2.43 42.84
CA ASN A 608 -27.63 1.24 42.02
C ASN A 608 -28.95 1.21 41.24
N LEU A 609 -28.97 1.95 40.12
CA LEU A 609 -29.83 1.71 38.97
C LEU A 609 -29.36 0.39 38.32
N GLU A 610 -29.40 -0.67 39.12
CA GLU A 610 -29.20 -2.03 38.71
C GLU A 610 -30.45 -2.40 37.94
N SER A 611 -30.38 -2.17 36.63
CA SER A 611 -31.10 -2.90 35.59
C SER A 611 -32.42 -3.50 36.09
N ARG A 612 -33.49 -2.70 36.03
CA ARG A 612 -34.87 -3.15 36.15
C ARG A 612 -35.03 -4.47 35.37
N ASN A 613 -35.06 -5.56 36.13
CA ASN A 613 -35.52 -6.90 35.81
C ASN A 613 -35.63 -7.25 34.31
N TYR A 614 -34.49 -7.34 33.62
CA TYR A 614 -34.42 -7.92 32.27
C TYR A 614 -34.17 -9.44 32.28
N ASN A 615 -34.16 -10.08 33.45
CA ASN A 615 -33.58 -11.42 33.67
C ASN A 615 -34.58 -12.58 33.80
N THR A 616 -35.83 -12.44 33.40
CA THR A 616 -36.75 -13.58 33.28
C THR A 616 -37.26 -13.70 31.86
N ASP A 617 -36.41 -14.20 30.98
CA ASP A 617 -36.82 -15.01 29.85
C ASP A 617 -35.74 -16.09 29.75
N ASP A 618 -36.06 -17.28 30.26
CA ASP A 618 -35.27 -18.50 30.14
C ASP A 618 -35.09 -18.82 28.64
N ASP A 619 -34.02 -18.29 28.06
CA ASP A 619 -33.45 -18.86 26.85
C ASP A 619 -32.53 -19.99 27.31
N ASP A 620 -33.11 -21.18 27.52
CA ASP A 620 -32.37 -22.44 27.59
C ASP A 620 -31.42 -22.50 26.39
N LEU A 621 -30.12 -22.60 26.70
CA LEU A 621 -29.01 -22.69 25.77
C LEU A 621 -28.46 -24.11 25.81
#